data_AF-A0A0Q7TBU5-F1
#
_entry.id   AF-A0A0Q7TBU5-F1
#
_cell.length_a   1.000
_cell.length_b   1.000
_cell.length_c   1.000
_cell.angle_alpha   90.00
_cell.angle_beta   90.00
_cell.angle_gamma   90.00
#
_symmetry.space_group_name_H-M   'P 1'
#
loop_
_entity.id
_entity.type
_entity.pdbx_description
1 polymer ?
#
loop_
_entity_poly.entity_id
_entity_poly.type
_entity_poly.pdbx_seq_one_letter_code
_entity_poly.pdbx_strand_id
1 'polypeptide(L)' 'MLDAKDCLARANDMERRAGSCGSARLETDLLSAAATWRYLAQQALWQDAFAAQTVQDSGRD' A
#
# COMPACT_ATOMS: atom_id res chain seq x y z
N MET A 1 10.30 -7.38 2.94
CA MET A 1 8.91 -6.87 3.01
C MET A 1 8.92 -5.53 2.29
N LEU A 2 7.98 -5.28 1.38
CA LEU A 2 7.82 -3.92 0.83
C LEU A 2 7.30 -3.03 1.95
N ASP A 3 7.90 -1.86 2.13
CA ASP A 3 7.41 -0.91 3.13
C ASP A 3 6.07 -0.30 2.68
N ALA A 4 5.31 0.25 3.63
CA ALA A 4 4.01 0.83 3.33
C ALA A 4 4.10 2.02 2.37
N LYS A 5 5.20 2.79 2.42
CA LYS A 5 5.41 3.98 1.60
C LYS A 5 5.62 3.63 0.13
N ASP A 6 6.38 2.59 -0.16
CA ASP A 6 6.62 2.05 -1.49
C ASP A 6 5.32 1.49 -2.09
N CYS A 7 4.52 0.78 -1.28
CA CYS A 7 3.21 0.31 -1.69
C CYS A 7 2.27 1.47 -2.06
N LEU A 8 2.22 2.52 -1.23
CA LEU A 8 1.42 3.72 -1.52
C LEU A 8 1.92 4.47 -2.76
N ALA A 9 3.24 4.59 -2.94
CA ALA A 9 3.82 5.23 -4.11
C ALA A 9 3.42 4.52 -5.41
N ARG A 10 3.43 3.17 -5.40
CA ARG A 10 2.95 2.36 -6.54
C ARG A 10 1.46 2.51 -6.78
N ALA A 11 0.63 2.53 -5.73
CA ALA A 11 -0.80 2.77 -5.87
C ALA A 11 -1.07 4.12 -6.56
N ASN A 12 -0.43 5.19 -6.10
CA ASN A 12 -0.58 6.53 -6.66
C ASN A 12 -0.07 6.63 -8.11
N ASP A 13 0.99 5.90 -8.46
CA ASP A 13 1.46 5.82 -9.85
C ASP A 13 0.41 5.19 -10.76
N MET A 14 -0.19 4.08 -10.33
CA MET A 14 -1.21 3.40 -11.11
C MET A 14 -2.47 4.25 -11.30
N GLU A 15 -2.91 4.99 -10.29
CA GLU A 15 -4.03 5.92 -10.44
C GLU A 15 -3.74 7.07 -11.39
N ARG A 16 -2.54 7.66 -11.32
CA ARG A 16 -2.12 8.70 -12.28
C ARG A 16 -2.13 8.15 -13.70
N ARG A 17 -1.61 6.94 -13.89
CA ARG A 17 -1.62 6.27 -15.19
C ARG A 17 -3.05 6.00 -15.65
N ALA A 18 -3.93 5.55 -14.76
CA ALA A 18 -5.34 5.28 -15.06
C ALA A 18 -6.02 6.53 -15.62
N GLY A 19 -5.86 7.68 -14.94
CA GLY A 19 -6.42 8.97 -15.38
C GLY A 19 -5.84 9.52 -16.70
N SER A 20 -4.75 8.94 -17.20
CA SER A 20 -4.11 9.35 -18.47
C SER A 20 -4.23 8.32 -19.60
N CYS A 21 -4.73 7.10 -19.33
CA CYS A 21 -4.52 5.98 -20.24
C CYS A 21 -5.50 5.88 -21.42
N GLY A 22 -6.53 6.74 -21.49
CA GLY A 22 -7.46 6.86 -22.63
C GLY A 22 -8.28 5.60 -22.97
N SER A 23 -8.08 4.49 -22.26
CA SER A 23 -8.71 3.19 -22.47
C SER A 23 -9.40 2.74 -21.19
N ALA A 24 -10.72 2.63 -21.23
CA ALA A 24 -11.53 2.27 -20.06
C ALA A 24 -11.15 0.91 -19.45
N ARG A 25 -10.73 -0.05 -20.28
CA ARG A 25 -10.25 -1.36 -19.80
C ARG A 25 -8.95 -1.23 -19.03
N LEU A 26 -7.97 -0.52 -19.62
CA LEU A 26 -6.68 -0.31 -18.99
C LEU A 26 -6.81 0.55 -17.72
N GLU A 27 -7.72 1.52 -17.70
CA GLU A 27 -8.05 2.31 -16.53
C GLU A 27 -8.56 1.41 -15.40
N THR A 28 -9.51 0.52 -15.69
CA THR A 28 -10.06 -0.43 -14.70
C THR A 28 -8.98 -1.36 -14.14
N ASP A 29 -8.11 -1.89 -15.00
CA ASP A 29 -7.00 -2.77 -14.60
C ASP A 29 -6.00 -2.02 -13.70
N LEU A 30 -5.66 -0.78 -14.05
CA LEU A 30 -4.76 0.07 -13.27
C LEU A 30 -5.35 0.45 -11.91
N LEU A 31 -6.64 0.79 -11.86
CA LEU A 31 -7.33 1.10 -10.59
C LEU A 31 -7.44 -0.13 -9.69
N SER A 32 -7.71 -1.31 -10.26
CA SER A 32 -7.73 -2.57 -9.51
C SER A 32 -6.35 -2.91 -8.92
N ALA A 33 -5.30 -2.69 -9.70
CA ALA A 33 -3.94 -2.87 -9.24
C ALA A 33 -3.56 -1.82 -8.17
N ALA A 34 -3.99 -0.56 -8.30
CA ALA A 34 -3.81 0.47 -7.27
C ALA A 34 -4.50 0.08 -5.94
N ALA A 35 -5.71 -0.48 -5.99
CA ALA A 35 -6.41 -0.98 -4.82
C ALA A 35 -5.63 -2.12 -4.11
N THR A 36 -5.03 -3.01 -4.90
CA THR A 36 -4.17 -4.09 -4.38
C THR A 36 -2.95 -3.52 -3.65
N TRP A 37 -2.28 -2.52 -4.24
CA TRP A 37 -1.14 -1.85 -3.59
C TRP A 37 -1.54 -1.13 -2.30
N ARG A 38 -2.72 -0.51 -2.23
CA ARG A 38 -3.22 0.07 -0.97
C ARG A 38 -3.48 -0.97 0.10
N TYR A 39 -4.04 -2.11 -0.28
CA TYR A 39 -4.26 -3.20 0.66
C TYR A 39 -2.94 -3.71 1.25
N LEU A 40 -1.91 -3.90 0.41
CA LEU A 40 -0.58 -4.28 0.87
C LEU A 40 0.05 -3.20 1.78
N ALA A 41 -0.13 -1.92 1.46
CA ALA A 41 0.34 -0.83 2.32
C ALA A 41 -0.32 -0.89 3.71
N GLN A 42 -1.63 -1.14 3.77
CA GLN A 42 -2.35 -1.27 5.04
C GLN A 42 -1.84 -2.46 5.85
N GLN A 43 -1.56 -3.60 5.20
CA GLN A 43 -0.95 -4.75 5.89
C GLN A 43 0.43 -4.42 6.46
N ALA A 44 1.28 -3.73 5.70
CA ALA A 44 2.61 -3.31 6.15
C ALA A 44 2.52 -2.35 7.35
N LEU A 45 1.62 -1.35 7.30
CA LEU A 45 1.37 -0.45 8.43
C LEU A 45 0.90 -1.19 9.68
N TRP A 46 0.05 -2.21 9.50
CA TRP A 46 -0.43 -3.03 10.60
C TRP A 46 0.69 -3.84 11.24
N GLN A 47 1.58 -4.43 10.42
CA GLN A 47 2.75 -5.16 10.90
C GLN A 47 3.71 -4.25 11.66
N ASP A 48 3.97 -3.04 11.15
CA ASP A 48 4.83 -2.06 11.81
C ASP A 48 4.23 -1.61 13.15
N ALA A 49 2.92 -1.32 13.18
CA ALA A 49 2.22 -0.91 14.39
C ALA A 49 2.19 -2.03 15.45
N PHE A 50 2.04 -3.28 15.02
CA PHE A 50 2.08 -4.44 15.91
C PHE A 50 3.49 -4.64 16.47
N ALA A 51 4.52 -4.60 15.63
CA ALA A 51 5.91 -4.73 16.04
C ALA A 51 6.32 -3.62 17.03
N ALA A 52 5.90 -2.37 16.79
CA ALA A 52 6.16 -1.25 17.70
C ALA A 52 5.54 -1.47 19.09
N GLN A 53 4.32 -2.03 19.16
CA GLN A 53 3.68 -2.37 20.43
C GLN A 53 4.41 -3.51 21.15
N THR A 54 4.84 -4.55 20.44
CA THR A 54 5.55 -5.69 21.05
C THR A 54 6.90 -5.26 21.67
N VAL A 55 7.61 -4.35 21.02
CA VAL A 55 8.87 -3.78 21.54
C VAL A 55 8.64 -2.97 22.80
N GLN A 56 7.55 -2.18 22.86
CA GLN A 56 7.21 -1.39 24.04
C GLN A 56 6.84 -2.25 25.25
N ASP A 57 6.13 -3.36 25.01
CA ASP A 57 5.72 -4.27 26.09
C ASP A 57 6.91 -5.07 26.65
N SER A 58 7.87 -5.43 25.80
CA SER A 58 9.07 -6.19 26.19
C SER A 58 10.13 -5.38 26.94
N GLY A 59 10.02 -4.04 26.97
CA GLY A 59 10.95 -3.14 27.66
C GLY A 59 10.48 -2.67 29.03
N ARG A 60 9.38 -3.25 29.54
CA ARG A 60 8.72 -2.84 30.79
C ARG A 60 9.06 -3.73 32.00
N ASP A 61 10.01 -4.66 31.85
CA ASP A 61 10.50 -5.54 32.94
C ASP A 61 11.76 -4.98 33.63
#